data_AF-A0A357Z6A9-F1
#
_entry.id   AF-A0A357Z6A9-F1
#
_cell.length_a   1.000
_cell.length_b   1.000
_cell.length_c   1.000
_cell.angle_alpha   90.00
_cell.angle_beta   90.00
_cell.angle_gamma   90.00
#
_symmetry.space_group_name_H-M   'P 1'
#
loop_
_entity.id
_entity.type
_entity.pdbx_description
1 polymer ?
#
loop_
_entity_poly.entity_id
_entity_poly.type
_entity_poly.pdbx_seq_one_letter_code
_entity_poly.pdbx_strand_id
1 'polypeptide(L)'
;RSDADGNFTLITRSQGQFELVFSMLGYTIKMLPVNTSQQTGFLNVALSSKSNDLPEVVLRTFIKDGWKVWGKQFLNQFIGSYPLSADCKILNPEVIHFQFKKLDSVLIAFANETILVENKKLGYLLHYDLSEFRYDFINGLIFFQGYPLFEDLKNSESKKVLKKRMEIYEGSVMHFMRSLYTNKLRENNFEIRQMVKTITIGGKPIVIDGNTKYDNSHKVSFEFTSGLLNADSVAYGENENTAALFFKNFLQVTYTKKVAPAYYSRSYNTNSQGIVSEITLINKKPLFVYSNGTYYEPTSLLLSGYWGWSEKIGYLLPFDFTPIKYK
;
A
#
# COMPACT_ATOMS: atom_id res chain seq x y z
N ARG A 1 -14.44 -16.51 -6.73
CA ARG A 1 -14.31 -17.88 -6.18
C ARG A 1 -14.60 -18.86 -7.30
N SER A 2 -13.99 -20.05 -7.28
CA SER A 2 -14.38 -21.12 -8.20
C SER A 2 -15.67 -21.81 -7.73
N ASP A 3 -16.35 -22.50 -8.65
CA ASP A 3 -17.41 -23.45 -8.33
C ASP A 3 -16.83 -24.80 -7.85
N ALA A 4 -17.71 -25.78 -7.64
CA ALA A 4 -17.36 -27.11 -7.16
C ALA A 4 -16.49 -27.90 -8.16
N ASP A 5 -16.59 -27.58 -9.45
CA ASP A 5 -15.82 -28.21 -10.53
C ASP A 5 -14.50 -27.49 -10.80
N GLY A 6 -14.22 -26.39 -10.07
CA GLY A 6 -13.01 -25.59 -10.21
C GLY A 6 -13.10 -24.50 -11.29
N ASN A 7 -14.26 -24.32 -11.93
CA ASN A 7 -14.44 -23.25 -12.92
C ASN A 7 -14.60 -21.91 -12.22
N PHE A 8 -14.18 -20.84 -12.89
CA PHE A 8 -14.32 -19.48 -12.39
C PHE A 8 -14.63 -18.50 -13.52
N THR A 9 -15.26 -17.38 -13.16
CA THR A 9 -15.44 -16.24 -14.05
C THR A 9 -15.15 -14.98 -13.27
N LEU A 10 -14.30 -14.11 -13.83
CA LEU A 10 -13.99 -12.80 -13.28
C LEU A 10 -14.39 -11.75 -14.31
N ILE A 11 -15.16 -10.77 -13.85
CA ILE A 11 -15.61 -9.64 -14.67
C ILE A 11 -15.01 -8.40 -14.05
N THR A 12 -14.20 -7.66 -14.80
CA THR A 12 -13.75 -6.33 -14.42
C THR A 12 -14.36 -5.28 -15.33
N ARG A 13 -14.66 -4.12 -14.76
CA ARG A 13 -15.10 -2.93 -15.52
C ARG A 13 -13.93 -2.08 -15.99
N SER A 14 -12.72 -2.38 -15.53
CA SER A 14 -11.51 -1.61 -15.84
C SER A 14 -10.63 -2.35 -16.85
N GLN A 15 -10.17 -1.60 -17.85
CA GLN A 15 -9.19 -2.06 -18.83
C GLN A 15 -7.77 -1.80 -18.32
N GLY A 16 -6.86 -2.74 -18.55
CA GLY A 16 -5.44 -2.59 -18.23
C GLY A 16 -4.75 -3.89 -17.85
N GLN A 17 -3.57 -3.74 -17.27
CA GLN A 17 -2.77 -4.86 -16.75
C GLN A 17 -3.18 -5.20 -15.32
N PHE A 18 -3.41 -6.49 -15.07
CA PHE A 18 -3.74 -7.07 -13.77
C PHE A 18 -2.88 -8.30 -13.52
N GLU A 19 -2.72 -8.65 -12.25
CA GLU A 19 -2.24 -9.98 -11.85
C GLU A 19 -3.44 -10.76 -11.30
N LEU A 20 -3.79 -11.87 -11.95
CA LEU A 20 -4.75 -12.82 -11.41
C LEU A 20 -4.05 -13.68 -10.37
N VAL A 21 -4.56 -13.61 -9.14
CA VAL A 21 -4.03 -14.35 -8.00
C VAL A 21 -4.91 -15.55 -7.71
N PHE A 22 -4.32 -16.75 -7.76
CA PHE A 22 -4.97 -18.00 -7.43
C PHE A 22 -4.44 -18.49 -6.08
N SER A 23 -5.35 -18.67 -5.12
CA SER A 23 -5.05 -19.09 -3.75
C SER A 23 -6.02 -20.19 -3.31
N MET A 24 -5.49 -21.23 -2.66
CA MET A 24 -6.24 -22.35 -2.11
C MET A 24 -5.51 -22.89 -0.88
N LEU A 25 -6.26 -23.24 0.17
CA LEU A 25 -5.70 -23.83 1.38
C LEU A 25 -4.89 -25.09 1.04
N GLY A 26 -3.65 -25.17 1.54
CA GLY A 26 -2.73 -26.28 1.26
C GLY A 26 -1.93 -26.14 -0.05
N TYR A 27 -2.12 -25.08 -0.84
CA TYR A 27 -1.42 -24.85 -2.11
C TYR A 27 -0.63 -23.54 -2.12
N THR A 28 0.43 -23.46 -2.91
CA THR A 28 1.20 -22.22 -3.12
C THR A 28 0.41 -21.26 -4.00
N ILE A 29 0.46 -19.96 -3.70
CA ILE A 29 -0.16 -18.92 -4.51
C ILE A 29 0.47 -18.93 -5.92
N LYS A 30 -0.38 -18.83 -6.94
CA LYS A 30 0.05 -18.66 -8.34
C LYS A 30 -0.48 -17.35 -8.88
N MET A 31 0.38 -16.57 -9.52
CA MET A 31 0.03 -15.29 -10.13
C MET A 31 0.20 -15.38 -11.64
N LEU A 32 -0.78 -14.86 -12.39
CA LEU A 32 -0.74 -14.79 -13.85
C LEU A 32 -1.04 -13.35 -14.30
N PRO A 33 -0.14 -12.70 -15.06
CA PRO A 33 -0.45 -11.39 -15.64
C PRO A 33 -1.53 -11.52 -16.71
N VAL A 34 -2.49 -10.61 -16.71
CA VAL A 34 -3.59 -10.55 -17.68
C VAL A 34 -3.80 -9.11 -18.12
N ASN A 35 -3.88 -8.91 -19.44
CA ASN A 35 -4.26 -7.63 -20.04
C ASN A 35 -5.73 -7.68 -20.46
N THR A 36 -6.59 -6.93 -19.78
CA THR A 36 -8.03 -6.92 -20.04
C THR A 36 -8.45 -6.08 -21.25
N SER A 37 -7.49 -5.40 -21.90
CA SER A 37 -7.67 -4.79 -23.22
C SER A 37 -7.63 -5.84 -24.34
N GLN A 38 -7.24 -7.08 -24.05
CA GLN A 38 -7.22 -8.20 -24.99
C GLN A 38 -8.20 -9.28 -24.51
N GLN A 39 -8.81 -10.01 -25.47
CA GLN A 39 -9.67 -11.13 -25.10
C GLN A 39 -8.84 -12.21 -24.41
N THR A 40 -9.10 -12.42 -23.13
CA THR A 40 -8.46 -13.49 -22.37
C THR A 40 -9.20 -14.79 -22.66
N GLY A 41 -8.50 -15.79 -23.20
CA GLY A 41 -9.04 -17.11 -23.46
C GLY A 41 -9.30 -17.91 -22.18
N PHE A 42 -9.68 -19.18 -22.34
CA PHE A 42 -9.82 -20.11 -21.22
C PHE A 42 -8.46 -20.30 -20.52
N LEU A 43 -8.42 -20.11 -19.19
CA LEU A 43 -7.22 -20.29 -18.38
C LEU A 43 -7.32 -21.60 -17.61
N ASN A 44 -6.43 -22.55 -17.93
CA ASN A 44 -6.25 -23.75 -17.10
C ASN A 44 -5.09 -23.52 -16.12
N VAL A 45 -5.37 -23.53 -14.82
CA VAL A 45 -4.41 -23.15 -13.77
C VAL A 45 -4.24 -24.29 -12.77
N ALA A 46 -3.14 -25.02 -12.88
CA ALA A 46 -2.71 -25.95 -11.85
C ALA A 46 -1.94 -25.23 -10.74
N LEU A 47 -2.30 -25.49 -9.48
CA LEU A 47 -1.59 -25.04 -8.29
C LEU A 47 -0.68 -26.15 -7.77
N SER A 48 0.50 -25.77 -7.27
CA SER A 48 1.39 -26.71 -6.58
C SER A 48 0.96 -26.84 -5.13
N SER A 49 0.87 -28.08 -4.63
CA SER A 49 0.68 -28.30 -3.20
C SER A 49 1.86 -27.68 -2.44
N LYS A 50 1.59 -27.12 -1.26
CA LYS A 50 2.66 -26.82 -0.31
C LYS A 50 3.25 -28.18 0.07
N SER A 51 4.45 -28.51 -0.39
CA SER A 51 5.15 -29.71 0.03
C SER A 51 5.26 -29.74 1.56
N ASN A 52 5.18 -30.93 2.17
CA ASN A 52 5.58 -31.09 3.58
C ASN A 52 7.08 -30.77 3.78
N ASP A 53 7.85 -30.69 2.69
CA ASP A 53 9.08 -29.92 2.63
C ASP A 53 8.71 -28.44 2.71
N LEU A 54 8.53 -28.01 3.95
CA LEU A 54 8.29 -26.64 4.37
C LEU A 54 9.14 -25.69 3.53
N PRO A 55 8.60 -24.58 3.01
CA PRO A 55 9.44 -23.46 2.62
C PRO A 55 10.02 -22.83 3.89
N GLU A 56 10.94 -23.51 4.59
CA GLU A 56 11.64 -23.05 5.80
C GLU A 56 10.72 -22.28 6.78
N VAL A 57 9.44 -22.65 6.85
CA VAL A 57 8.49 -22.11 7.81
C VAL A 57 8.91 -22.77 9.11
N VAL A 58 9.61 -22.04 9.97
CA VAL A 58 9.03 -21.54 11.23
C VAL A 58 8.22 -22.58 12.04
N LEU A 59 8.50 -23.87 11.89
CA LEU A 59 8.37 -24.88 12.91
C LEU A 59 9.68 -24.81 13.69
N ARG A 60 9.89 -23.88 14.62
CA ARG A 60 9.20 -23.81 15.91
C ARG A 60 9.59 -22.47 16.55
N THR A 61 8.71 -21.92 17.39
CA THR A 61 8.84 -20.66 18.16
C THR A 61 8.31 -19.39 17.47
N PHE A 62 6.99 -19.30 17.35
CA PHE A 62 6.33 -18.01 17.52
C PHE A 62 6.15 -17.73 19.02
N ILE A 63 5.97 -16.47 19.36
CA ILE A 63 5.76 -16.04 20.74
C ILE A 63 4.41 -16.59 21.21
N LYS A 64 4.41 -17.45 22.25
CA LYS A 64 3.19 -17.92 22.89
C LYS A 64 2.37 -16.73 23.38
N ASP A 65 1.07 -16.73 23.09
CA ASP A 65 0.16 -15.61 23.37
C ASP A 65 0.62 -14.27 22.75
N GLY A 66 1.37 -14.34 21.62
CA GLY A 66 1.96 -13.18 20.97
C GLY A 66 0.94 -12.09 20.60
N TRP A 67 -0.31 -12.46 20.31
CA TRP A 67 -1.39 -11.50 20.08
C TRP A 67 -1.63 -10.57 21.27
N LYS A 68 -1.52 -11.06 22.51
CA LYS A 68 -1.68 -10.24 23.73
C LYS A 68 -0.58 -9.17 23.83
N VAL A 69 0.61 -9.47 23.34
CA VAL A 69 1.78 -8.57 23.40
C VAL A 69 1.82 -7.63 22.21
N TRP A 70 1.65 -8.16 20.99
CA TRP A 70 1.92 -7.47 19.74
C TRP A 70 0.68 -7.11 18.93
N GLY A 71 -0.49 -7.67 19.25
CA GLY A 71 -1.73 -7.46 18.49
C GLY A 71 -2.08 -5.99 18.32
N LYS A 72 -1.90 -5.17 19.37
CA LYS A 72 -2.10 -3.72 19.27
C LYS A 72 -1.14 -3.05 18.27
N GLN A 73 0.15 -3.41 18.32
CA GLN A 73 1.13 -2.85 17.40
C GLN A 73 0.86 -3.30 15.96
N PHE A 74 0.54 -4.57 15.77
CA PHE A 74 0.14 -5.13 14.48
C PHE A 74 -1.07 -4.40 13.92
N LEU A 75 -2.17 -4.26 14.68
CA LEU A 75 -3.37 -3.57 14.24
C LEU A 75 -3.09 -2.10 13.86
N ASN A 76 -2.29 -1.39 14.66
CA ASN A 76 -1.92 -0.01 14.36
C ASN A 76 -1.19 0.12 13.01
N GLN A 77 -0.33 -0.85 12.68
CA GLN A 77 0.50 -0.82 11.47
C GLN A 77 -0.18 -1.45 10.24
N PHE A 78 -1.08 -2.41 10.45
CA PHE A 78 -1.76 -3.18 9.42
C PHE A 78 -3.12 -2.58 9.06
N ILE A 79 -4.01 -2.42 10.04
CA ILE A 79 -5.33 -1.80 9.85
C ILE A 79 -5.21 -0.27 9.77
N GLY A 80 -4.31 0.30 10.57
CA GLY A 80 -4.13 1.75 10.74
C GLY A 80 -4.62 2.23 12.11
N SER A 81 -4.31 3.48 12.44
CA SER A 81 -4.77 4.13 13.68
C SER A 81 -6.08 4.87 13.48
N TYR A 82 -6.71 5.35 14.56
CA TYR A 82 -7.95 6.13 14.44
C TYR A 82 -7.78 7.31 13.46
N PRO A 83 -8.76 7.62 12.58
CA PRO A 83 -10.08 7.01 12.44
C PRO A 83 -10.15 5.84 11.45
N LEU A 84 -9.02 5.27 11.01
CA LEU A 84 -9.00 4.10 10.11
C LEU A 84 -9.55 2.85 10.82
N SER A 85 -9.15 2.61 12.06
CA SER A 85 -9.48 1.39 12.80
C SER A 85 -10.86 1.35 13.46
N ALA A 86 -11.59 2.48 13.50
CA ALA A 86 -12.83 2.58 14.29
C ALA A 86 -13.91 1.55 13.89
N ASP A 87 -14.01 1.25 12.59
CA ASP A 87 -15.02 0.37 11.99
C ASP A 87 -14.39 -0.79 11.20
N CYS A 88 -13.13 -1.12 11.51
CA CYS A 88 -12.36 -2.15 10.82
C CYS A 88 -11.81 -3.17 11.82
N LYS A 89 -12.15 -4.45 11.66
CA LYS A 89 -11.85 -5.51 12.64
C LYS A 89 -11.33 -6.76 11.98
N ILE A 90 -10.34 -7.39 12.61
CA ILE A 90 -9.92 -8.76 12.29
C ILE A 90 -10.85 -9.72 12.99
N LEU A 91 -11.46 -10.65 12.25
CA LEU A 91 -12.47 -11.59 12.76
C LEU A 91 -11.86 -12.87 13.34
N ASN A 92 -10.66 -13.23 12.90
CA ASN A 92 -9.94 -14.45 13.28
C ASN A 92 -8.50 -14.15 13.74
N PRO A 93 -8.28 -13.35 14.80
CA PRO A 93 -6.93 -12.94 15.23
C PRO A 93 -6.00 -14.11 15.62
N GLU A 94 -6.56 -15.26 15.97
CA GLU A 94 -5.83 -16.48 16.35
C GLU A 94 -4.99 -17.09 15.23
N VAL A 95 -5.27 -16.76 13.96
CA VAL A 95 -4.48 -17.23 12.82
C VAL A 95 -3.17 -16.46 12.67
N ILE A 96 -3.00 -15.36 13.41
CA ILE A 96 -1.85 -14.45 13.30
C ILE A 96 -0.83 -14.74 14.39
N HIS A 97 0.40 -15.03 13.95
CA HIS A 97 1.52 -15.40 14.81
C HIS A 97 2.64 -14.38 14.69
N PHE A 98 3.45 -14.28 15.75
CA PHE A 98 4.49 -13.24 15.86
C PHE A 98 5.85 -13.82 16.18
N GLN A 99 6.87 -13.18 15.61
CA GLN A 99 8.27 -13.32 15.98
C GLN A 99 8.88 -11.93 16.22
N PHE A 100 9.84 -11.85 17.13
CA PHE A 100 10.57 -10.61 17.36
C PHE A 100 12.07 -10.86 17.28
N LYS A 101 12.71 -10.28 16.27
CA LYS A 101 14.17 -10.29 16.11
C LYS A 101 14.76 -9.23 17.04
N LYS A 102 15.14 -9.65 18.25
CA LYS A 102 15.57 -8.73 19.33
C LYS A 102 16.79 -7.89 18.96
N LEU A 103 17.78 -8.47 18.28
CA LEU A 103 19.01 -7.75 17.89
C LEU A 103 18.72 -6.62 16.89
N ASP A 104 17.86 -6.90 15.92
CA ASP A 104 17.50 -5.93 14.87
C ASP A 104 16.33 -5.03 15.28
N SER A 105 15.68 -5.33 16.42
CA SER A 105 14.41 -4.72 16.85
C SER A 105 13.35 -4.74 15.75
N VAL A 106 13.11 -5.92 15.16
CA VAL A 106 12.11 -6.12 14.10
C VAL A 106 11.00 -7.08 14.56
N LEU A 107 9.75 -6.62 14.52
CA LEU A 107 8.57 -7.48 14.67
C LEU A 107 8.19 -8.06 13.31
N ILE A 108 8.05 -9.39 13.27
CA ILE A 108 7.56 -10.14 12.12
C ILE A 108 6.21 -10.72 12.49
N ALA A 109 5.25 -10.62 11.58
CA ALA A 109 3.95 -11.29 11.70
C ALA A 109 3.72 -12.17 10.48
N PHE A 110 3.07 -13.31 10.69
CA PHE A 110 2.67 -14.22 9.62
C PHE A 110 1.34 -14.87 10.01
N ALA A 111 0.62 -15.37 9.01
CA ALA A 111 -0.65 -16.05 9.22
C ALA A 111 -0.60 -17.46 8.64
N ASN A 112 -1.14 -18.44 9.36
CA ASN A 112 -1.26 -19.81 8.87
C ASN A 112 -2.51 -20.01 7.99
N GLU A 113 -3.45 -19.09 8.05
CA GLU A 113 -4.70 -19.05 7.28
C GLU A 113 -4.97 -17.63 6.76
N THR A 114 -5.95 -17.49 5.86
CA THR A 114 -6.40 -16.19 5.35
C THR A 114 -6.94 -15.32 6.49
N ILE A 115 -6.47 -14.07 6.58
CA ILE A 115 -6.95 -13.11 7.58
C ILE A 115 -8.28 -12.53 7.10
N LEU A 116 -9.32 -12.62 7.92
CA LEU A 116 -10.63 -12.05 7.65
C LEU A 116 -10.74 -10.67 8.29
N VAL A 117 -10.91 -9.64 7.47
CA VAL A 117 -11.01 -8.24 7.92
C VAL A 117 -12.35 -7.66 7.52
N GLU A 118 -13.22 -7.42 8.50
CA GLU A 118 -14.48 -6.72 8.29
C GLU A 118 -14.25 -5.21 8.34
N ASN A 119 -14.53 -4.51 7.24
CA ASN A 119 -14.49 -3.04 7.15
C ASN A 119 -15.91 -2.51 6.86
N LYS A 120 -16.68 -2.27 7.93
CA LYS A 120 -18.07 -1.81 7.81
C LYS A 120 -18.20 -0.42 7.19
N LYS A 121 -17.16 0.40 7.34
CA LYS A 121 -17.11 1.77 6.83
C LYS A 121 -16.96 1.81 5.31
N LEU A 122 -16.23 0.85 4.75
CA LEU A 122 -16.10 0.68 3.30
C LEU A 122 -17.04 -0.40 2.72
N GLY A 123 -17.81 -1.07 3.57
CA GLY A 123 -18.78 -2.09 3.15
C GLY A 123 -18.10 -3.33 2.57
N TYR A 124 -16.95 -3.74 3.10
CA TYR A 124 -16.20 -4.90 2.62
C TYR A 124 -15.92 -5.90 3.74
N LEU A 125 -15.95 -7.19 3.39
CA LEU A 125 -15.21 -8.25 4.08
C LEU A 125 -13.98 -8.57 3.22
N LEU A 126 -12.79 -8.34 3.74
CA LEU A 126 -11.55 -8.64 3.05
C LEU A 126 -11.06 -10.01 3.49
N HIS A 127 -10.71 -10.84 2.52
CA HIS A 127 -9.97 -12.07 2.68
C HIS A 127 -8.52 -11.76 2.30
N TYR A 128 -7.64 -11.68 3.28
CA TYR A 128 -6.27 -11.21 3.08
C TYR A 128 -5.26 -12.32 3.34
N ASP A 129 -4.63 -12.79 2.27
CA ASP A 129 -3.50 -13.73 2.36
C ASP A 129 -2.21 -12.93 2.61
N LEU A 130 -1.76 -12.90 3.87
CA LEU A 130 -0.56 -12.19 4.28
C LEU A 130 0.70 -12.94 3.82
N SER A 131 1.47 -12.30 2.93
CA SER A 131 2.74 -12.85 2.44
C SER A 131 3.91 -12.43 3.34
N GLU A 132 3.94 -11.17 3.75
CA GLU A 132 5.01 -10.63 4.58
C GLU A 132 4.52 -9.49 5.46
N PHE A 133 5.03 -9.42 6.69
CA PHE A 133 4.87 -8.26 7.57
C PHE A 133 6.15 -8.09 8.39
N ARG A 134 6.72 -6.88 8.35
CA ARG A 134 7.87 -6.48 9.17
C ARG A 134 7.70 -5.06 9.66
N TYR A 135 7.87 -4.87 10.96
CA TYR A 135 7.97 -3.54 11.57
C TYR A 135 9.33 -3.37 12.24
N ASP A 136 10.14 -2.49 11.66
CA ASP A 136 11.43 -2.05 12.18
C ASP A 136 11.20 -0.91 13.18
N PHE A 137 11.47 -1.16 14.46
CA PHE A 137 11.29 -0.17 15.51
C PHE A 137 12.37 0.91 15.52
N ILE A 138 13.56 0.64 14.97
CA ILE A 138 14.69 1.59 14.95
C ILE A 138 14.38 2.71 13.96
N ASN A 139 14.01 2.32 12.74
CA ASN A 139 13.75 3.25 11.64
C ASN A 139 12.28 3.67 11.55
N GLY A 140 11.39 3.04 12.33
CA GLY A 140 9.94 3.26 12.25
C GLY A 140 9.36 2.80 10.92
N LEU A 141 10.02 1.87 10.23
CA LEU A 141 9.64 1.40 8.91
C LEU A 141 8.72 0.19 9.01
N ILE A 142 7.60 0.27 8.29
CA ILE A 142 6.63 -0.81 8.16
C ILE A 142 6.62 -1.29 6.72
N PHE A 143 6.78 -2.60 6.55
CA PHE A 143 6.55 -3.28 5.29
C PHE A 143 5.50 -4.36 5.51
N PHE A 144 4.47 -4.39 4.68
CA PHE A 144 3.59 -5.55 4.59
C PHE A 144 3.13 -5.76 3.16
N GLN A 145 2.98 -7.03 2.78
CA GLN A 145 2.54 -7.45 1.47
C GLN A 145 1.59 -8.64 1.62
N GLY A 146 0.60 -8.69 0.74
CA GLY A 146 -0.37 -9.76 0.70
C GLY A 146 -1.42 -9.53 -0.37
N TYR A 147 -2.31 -10.49 -0.51
CA TYR A 147 -3.26 -10.56 -1.61
C TYR A 147 -4.68 -10.39 -1.07
N PRO A 148 -5.31 -9.22 -1.28
CA PRO A 148 -6.67 -8.98 -0.83
C PRO A 148 -7.68 -9.53 -1.85
N LEU A 149 -8.66 -10.27 -1.37
CA LEU A 149 -9.92 -10.52 -2.06
C LEU A 149 -11.03 -9.75 -1.35
N PHE A 150 -11.73 -8.90 -2.09
CA PHE A 150 -12.82 -8.07 -1.57
C PHE A 150 -14.15 -8.77 -1.79
N GLU A 151 -14.91 -8.94 -0.71
CA GLU A 151 -16.31 -9.37 -0.74
C GLU A 151 -17.18 -8.21 -0.25
N ASP A 152 -18.20 -7.84 -1.02
CA ASP A 152 -19.12 -6.76 -0.65
C ASP A 152 -20.03 -7.19 0.50
N LEU A 153 -20.15 -6.33 1.52
CA LEU A 153 -21.15 -6.51 2.58
C LEU A 153 -22.53 -6.11 2.06
N LYS A 154 -23.60 -6.57 2.74
CA LYS A 154 -25.00 -6.27 2.37
C LYS A 154 -25.32 -4.77 2.16
N ASN A 155 -24.57 -3.88 2.80
CA ASN A 155 -24.76 -2.43 2.73
C ASN A 155 -23.74 -1.71 1.82
N SER A 156 -22.96 -2.43 1.01
CA SER A 156 -21.90 -1.90 0.13
C SER A 156 -22.42 -0.82 -0.83
N GLU A 157 -23.63 -1.00 -1.35
CA GLU A 157 -24.30 -0.09 -2.29
C GLU A 157 -24.95 1.13 -1.62
N SER A 158 -24.88 1.24 -0.29
CA SER A 158 -25.46 2.39 0.41
C SER A 158 -24.72 3.68 0.03
N LYS A 159 -25.46 4.78 -0.13
CA LYS A 159 -24.89 6.12 -0.42
C LYS A 159 -23.77 6.50 0.56
N LYS A 160 -23.88 6.10 1.82
CA LYS A 160 -22.87 6.33 2.86
C LYS A 160 -21.55 5.61 2.55
N VAL A 161 -21.61 4.34 2.16
CA VAL A 161 -20.43 3.55 1.81
C VAL A 161 -19.79 4.09 0.53
N LEU A 162 -20.58 4.32 -0.52
CA LEU A 162 -20.09 4.84 -1.79
C LEU A 162 -19.39 6.21 -1.62
N LYS A 163 -20.01 7.13 -0.86
CA LYS A 163 -19.39 8.41 -0.51
C LYS A 163 -18.08 8.21 0.24
N LYS A 164 -18.02 7.26 1.18
CA LYS A 164 -16.80 7.00 1.93
C LYS A 164 -15.69 6.42 1.05
N ARG A 165 -16.00 5.49 0.15
CA ARG A 165 -15.04 4.96 -0.84
C ARG A 165 -14.46 6.09 -1.70
N MET A 166 -15.30 7.03 -2.14
CA MET A 166 -14.84 8.24 -2.86
C MET A 166 -13.92 9.12 -2.01
N GLU A 167 -14.28 9.40 -0.76
CA GLU A 167 -13.45 10.19 0.17
C GLU A 167 -12.08 9.54 0.45
N ILE A 168 -12.00 8.21 0.40
CA ILE A 168 -10.74 7.46 0.54
C ILE A 168 -9.93 7.50 -0.75
N TYR A 169 -10.57 7.32 -1.90
CA TYR A 169 -9.91 7.40 -3.20
C TYR A 169 -9.28 8.79 -3.42
N GLU A 170 -10.01 9.86 -3.15
CA GLU A 170 -9.53 11.23 -3.34
C GLU A 170 -8.29 11.55 -2.49
N GLY A 171 -7.16 11.70 -3.18
CA GLY A 171 -5.86 12.01 -2.58
C GLY A 171 -5.05 10.79 -2.12
N SER A 172 -5.53 9.57 -2.41
CA SER A 172 -4.77 8.32 -2.18
C SER A 172 -3.61 8.16 -3.17
N VAL A 173 -2.72 7.21 -2.89
CA VAL A 173 -1.68 6.79 -3.84
C VAL A 173 -2.29 6.30 -5.15
N MET A 174 -3.40 5.55 -5.10
CA MET A 174 -4.10 5.10 -6.31
C MET A 174 -4.55 6.27 -7.19
N HIS A 175 -5.14 7.32 -6.58
CA HIS A 175 -5.55 8.52 -7.30
C HIS A 175 -4.35 9.26 -7.90
N PHE A 176 -3.25 9.38 -7.15
CA PHE A 176 -2.02 9.98 -7.64
C PHE A 176 -1.44 9.22 -8.83
N MET A 177 -1.28 7.90 -8.73
CA MET A 177 -0.69 7.07 -9.79
C MET A 177 -1.53 7.09 -11.08
N ARG A 178 -2.86 7.05 -10.97
CA ARG A 178 -3.76 7.23 -12.14
C ARG A 178 -3.66 8.62 -12.76
N SER A 179 -3.50 9.65 -11.93
CA SER A 179 -3.34 11.04 -12.38
C SER A 179 -1.98 11.26 -13.04
N LEU A 180 -0.92 10.63 -12.51
CA LEU A 180 0.41 10.62 -13.10
C LEU A 180 0.39 9.95 -14.47
N TYR A 181 -0.18 8.74 -14.55
CA TYR A 181 -0.30 7.97 -15.79
C TYR A 181 -1.00 8.76 -16.90
N THR A 182 -2.06 9.49 -16.56
CA THR A 182 -2.85 10.28 -17.53
C THR A 182 -2.34 11.71 -17.75
N ASN A 183 -1.20 12.07 -17.15
CA ASN A 183 -0.64 13.43 -17.13
C ASN A 183 -1.65 14.50 -16.67
N LYS A 184 -2.42 14.19 -15.63
CA LYS A 184 -3.50 15.03 -15.08
C LYS A 184 -3.33 15.38 -13.60
N LEU A 185 -2.08 15.48 -13.13
CA LEU A 185 -1.80 15.79 -11.73
C LEU A 185 -2.47 17.10 -11.29
N ARG A 186 -2.29 18.17 -12.05
CA ARG A 186 -2.82 19.51 -11.70
C ARG A 186 -4.34 19.55 -11.75
N GLU A 187 -4.96 18.98 -12.79
CA GLU A 187 -6.42 18.89 -12.91
C GLU A 187 -7.04 18.08 -11.77
N ASN A 188 -6.30 17.08 -11.27
CA ASN A 188 -6.69 16.26 -10.14
C ASN A 188 -6.17 16.77 -8.79
N ASN A 189 -5.76 18.04 -8.71
CA ASN A 189 -5.40 18.75 -7.47
C ASN A 189 -4.14 18.20 -6.76
N PHE A 190 -3.21 17.64 -7.52
CA PHE A 190 -1.89 17.25 -7.04
C PHE A 190 -0.84 18.28 -7.44
N GLU A 191 -0.06 18.69 -6.45
CA GLU A 191 1.16 19.46 -6.60
C GLU A 191 2.36 18.60 -6.25
N ILE A 192 3.42 18.68 -7.05
CA ILE A 192 4.65 17.95 -6.80
C ILE A 192 5.88 18.85 -6.84
N ARG A 193 6.86 18.56 -5.97
CA ARG A 193 8.16 19.25 -5.89
C ARG A 193 9.25 18.25 -5.57
N GLN A 194 10.41 18.40 -6.22
CA GLN A 194 11.60 17.65 -5.82
C GLN A 194 12.24 18.31 -4.61
N MET A 195 12.80 17.47 -3.73
CA MET A 195 13.52 17.95 -2.56
C MET A 195 14.71 17.05 -2.22
N VAL A 196 15.62 17.61 -1.44
CA VAL A 196 16.72 16.91 -0.79
C VAL A 196 16.54 16.99 0.72
N LYS A 197 16.96 15.93 1.41
CA LYS A 197 17.11 15.93 2.86
C LYS A 197 18.57 15.96 3.23
N THR A 198 18.92 16.72 4.25
CA THR A 198 20.29 16.84 4.75
C THR A 198 20.35 16.63 6.25
N ILE A 199 21.47 16.07 6.71
CA ILE A 199 21.87 16.07 8.12
C ILE A 199 23.16 16.86 8.27
N THR A 200 23.44 17.36 9.47
CA THR A 200 24.70 18.03 9.77
C THR A 200 25.65 17.07 10.48
N ILE A 201 26.80 16.77 9.89
CA ILE A 201 27.87 16.00 10.53
C ILE A 201 29.15 16.84 10.49
N GLY A 202 29.76 17.09 11.65
CA GLY A 202 30.97 17.91 11.76
C GLY A 202 30.79 19.34 11.23
N GLY A 203 29.58 19.91 11.34
CA GLY A 203 29.25 21.25 10.83
C GLY A 203 28.99 21.34 9.33
N LYS A 204 29.05 20.23 8.58
CA LYS A 204 28.78 20.19 7.14
C LYS A 204 27.44 19.51 6.83
N PRO A 205 26.63 20.05 5.90
CA PRO A 205 25.44 19.37 5.44
C PRO A 205 25.81 18.17 4.56
N ILE A 206 25.22 17.02 4.85
CA ILE A 206 25.35 15.77 4.08
C ILE A 206 23.96 15.39 3.59
N VAL A 207 23.81 15.18 2.27
CA VAL A 207 22.56 14.74 1.66
C VAL A 207 22.29 13.29 2.05
N ILE A 208 21.07 13.02 2.51
CA ILE A 208 20.60 11.67 2.80
C ILE A 208 20.29 10.97 1.47
N ASP A 209 21.09 9.97 1.13
CA ASP A 209 21.04 9.30 -0.18
C ASP A 209 20.90 7.77 -0.11
N GLY A 210 20.11 7.25 0.85
CA GLY A 210 19.87 5.82 1.05
C GLY A 210 21.06 5.04 1.63
N ASN A 211 22.29 5.49 1.36
CA ASN A 211 23.54 4.95 1.91
C ASN A 211 24.04 5.75 3.12
N THR A 212 23.49 6.94 3.33
CA THR A 212 23.84 7.81 4.44
C THR A 212 23.41 7.17 5.77
N LYS A 213 24.39 6.79 6.60
CA LYS A 213 24.14 6.30 7.96
C LYS A 213 23.95 7.49 8.90
N TYR A 214 22.79 7.53 9.56
CA TYR A 214 22.49 8.48 10.60
C TYR A 214 21.52 7.84 11.60
N ASP A 215 21.45 8.43 12.79
CA ASP A 215 20.54 7.99 13.84
C ASP A 215 19.55 9.11 14.20
N ASN A 216 18.68 8.82 15.15
CA ASN A 216 17.63 9.73 15.59
C ASN A 216 18.17 10.98 16.34
N SER A 217 19.48 11.07 16.63
CA SER A 217 20.09 12.28 17.20
C SER A 217 20.38 13.34 16.15
N HIS A 218 20.45 12.96 14.87
CA HIS A 218 20.71 13.89 13.78
C HIS A 218 19.45 14.67 13.42
N LYS A 219 19.55 16.01 13.43
CA LYS A 219 18.48 16.87 12.94
C LYS A 219 18.44 16.81 11.41
N VAL A 220 17.39 16.20 10.86
CA VAL A 220 17.12 16.20 9.43
C VAL A 220 16.50 17.55 9.02
N SER A 221 17.11 18.18 8.02
CA SER A 221 16.59 19.36 7.33
C SER A 221 16.18 18.99 5.91
N PHE A 222 15.31 19.77 5.29
CA PHE A 222 14.93 19.56 3.89
C PHE A 222 14.92 20.88 3.12
N GLU A 223 15.15 20.80 1.81
CA GLU A 223 15.10 21.93 0.89
C GLU A 223 14.47 21.49 -0.42
N PHE A 224 13.59 22.33 -0.98
CA PHE A 224 13.04 22.11 -2.31
C PHE A 224 14.09 22.46 -3.36
N THR A 225 14.35 21.53 -4.27
CA THR A 225 15.26 21.74 -5.40
C THR A 225 14.51 22.15 -6.67
N SER A 226 13.19 22.29 -6.60
CA SER A 226 12.34 22.72 -7.70
C SER A 226 11.16 23.57 -7.24
N GLY A 227 10.60 24.35 -8.16
CA GLY A 227 9.23 24.84 -8.06
C GLY A 227 8.19 23.73 -8.26
N LEU A 228 6.94 24.11 -8.52
CA LEU A 228 5.88 23.17 -8.87
C LEU A 228 6.16 22.50 -10.22
N LEU A 229 6.14 21.17 -10.23
CA LEU A 229 6.39 20.37 -11.42
C LEU A 229 5.09 19.84 -12.04
N ASN A 230 5.18 19.48 -13.33
CA ASN A 230 4.15 18.71 -14.05
C ASN A 230 4.48 17.22 -13.98
N ALA A 231 3.53 16.36 -14.37
CA ALA A 231 3.74 14.91 -14.34
C ALA A 231 4.90 14.48 -15.25
N ASP A 232 4.99 15.08 -16.44
CA ASP A 232 6.06 14.87 -17.44
C ASP A 232 7.48 15.23 -16.95
N SER A 233 7.60 16.00 -15.86
CA SER A 233 8.89 16.34 -15.26
C SER A 233 9.49 15.20 -14.44
N VAL A 234 8.67 14.20 -14.09
CA VAL A 234 9.06 13.05 -13.27
C VAL A 234 8.56 11.73 -13.85
N ALA A 235 7.85 11.71 -14.96
CA ALA A 235 7.35 10.50 -15.58
C ALA A 235 7.39 10.57 -17.11
N TYR A 236 7.54 9.41 -17.74
CA TYR A 236 7.52 9.24 -19.19
C TYR A 236 6.74 7.97 -19.57
N GLY A 237 6.26 7.89 -20.81
CA GLY A 237 5.64 6.68 -21.33
C GLY A 237 6.70 5.62 -21.62
N GLU A 238 6.59 4.45 -20.99
CA GLU A 238 7.46 3.30 -21.28
C GLU A 238 6.91 2.52 -22.48
N ASN A 239 5.59 2.32 -22.53
CA ASN A 239 4.86 1.71 -23.64
C ASN A 239 3.39 2.16 -23.59
N GLU A 240 2.55 1.65 -24.50
CA GLU A 240 1.13 2.02 -24.62
C GLU A 240 0.31 1.88 -23.32
N ASN A 241 0.71 0.97 -22.43
CA ASN A 241 -0.03 0.61 -21.22
C ASN A 241 0.76 0.85 -19.92
N THR A 242 1.94 1.47 -20.00
CA THR A 242 2.84 1.65 -18.86
C THR A 242 3.51 3.01 -18.89
N ALA A 243 3.42 3.75 -17.78
CA ALA A 243 4.22 4.92 -17.51
C ALA A 243 5.36 4.55 -16.55
N ALA A 244 6.50 5.22 -16.65
CA ALA A 244 7.62 5.07 -15.73
C ALA A 244 7.80 6.36 -14.92
N LEU A 245 7.72 6.27 -13.59
CA LEU A 245 7.97 7.34 -12.64
C LEU A 245 9.43 7.30 -12.18
N PHE A 246 10.16 8.41 -12.33
CA PHE A 246 11.54 8.52 -11.90
C PHE A 246 11.90 9.92 -11.39
N PHE A 247 12.62 9.96 -10.26
CA PHE A 247 13.23 11.15 -9.68
C PHE A 247 14.40 10.72 -8.78
N LYS A 248 15.38 11.61 -8.59
CA LYS A 248 16.67 11.25 -7.97
C LYS A 248 16.62 11.03 -6.45
N ASN A 249 15.97 11.94 -5.74
CA ASN A 249 15.99 12.00 -4.28
C ASN A 249 14.58 11.77 -3.73
N PHE A 250 13.93 12.84 -3.26
CA PHE A 250 12.60 12.79 -2.69
C PHE A 250 11.64 13.60 -3.56
N LEU A 251 10.41 13.13 -3.67
CA LEU A 251 9.32 13.89 -4.26
C LEU A 251 8.28 14.17 -3.17
N GLN A 252 8.06 15.44 -2.88
CA GLN A 252 6.89 15.85 -2.11
C GLN A 252 5.68 15.83 -3.02
N VAL A 253 4.58 15.27 -2.51
CA VAL A 253 3.27 15.29 -3.15
C VAL A 253 2.27 15.93 -2.20
N THR A 254 1.56 16.95 -2.69
CA THR A 254 0.50 17.63 -1.95
C THR A 254 -0.81 17.49 -2.70
N TYR A 255 -1.83 16.92 -2.05
CA TYR A 255 -3.20 16.94 -2.52
C TYR A 255 -3.95 18.12 -1.88
N THR A 256 -4.37 19.09 -2.68
CA THR A 256 -4.80 20.41 -2.20
C THR A 256 -6.30 20.49 -1.88
N LYS A 257 -7.11 19.56 -2.38
CA LYS A 257 -8.58 19.58 -2.19
C LYS A 257 -9.03 19.10 -0.80
N LYS A 258 -8.14 18.48 -0.02
CA LYS A 258 -8.47 17.86 1.27
C LYS A 258 -7.34 18.07 2.26
N VAL A 259 -7.71 18.37 3.50
CA VAL A 259 -6.77 18.44 4.63
C VAL A 259 -6.70 17.10 5.36
N ALA A 260 -5.58 16.85 6.03
CA ALA A 260 -5.46 15.68 6.86
C ALA A 260 -6.44 15.73 8.06
N PRO A 261 -6.93 14.59 8.57
CA PRO A 261 -7.77 14.56 9.77
C PRO A 261 -7.04 15.13 10.98
N ALA A 262 -7.77 15.79 11.89
CA ALA A 262 -7.20 16.40 13.10
C ALA A 262 -6.40 15.44 13.99
N TYR A 263 -6.67 14.13 13.94
CA TYR A 263 -5.85 13.13 14.63
C TYR A 263 -4.43 13.09 14.04
N TYR A 264 -4.31 12.91 12.71
CA TYR A 264 -3.02 12.93 12.01
C TYR A 264 -2.29 14.26 12.25
N SER A 265 -2.97 15.39 12.05
CA SER A 265 -2.37 16.72 12.23
C SER A 265 -1.76 16.92 13.62
N ARG A 266 -2.42 16.42 14.68
CA ARG A 266 -1.89 16.48 16.05
C ARG A 266 -0.75 15.49 16.28
N SER A 267 -0.89 14.25 15.83
CA SER A 267 0.15 13.21 16.01
C SER A 267 1.45 13.53 15.27
N TYR A 268 1.36 14.20 14.11
CA TYR A 268 2.50 14.56 13.28
C TYR A 268 2.85 16.06 13.37
N ASN A 269 2.23 16.80 14.29
CA ASN A 269 2.44 18.23 14.53
C ASN A 269 2.47 19.08 13.24
N THR A 270 1.44 18.93 12.40
CA THR A 270 1.34 19.58 11.09
C THR A 270 0.02 20.34 10.91
N ASN A 271 0.10 21.55 10.37
CA ASN A 271 -1.02 22.43 10.06
C ASN A 271 -1.14 22.73 8.55
N SER A 272 -0.71 21.78 7.71
CA SER A 272 -0.74 21.95 6.26
C SER A 272 -2.16 22.16 5.72
N GLN A 273 -2.31 23.08 4.76
CA GLN A 273 -3.54 23.36 4.01
C GLN A 273 -3.73 22.35 2.85
N GLY A 274 -3.47 21.07 3.12
CA GLY A 274 -3.51 19.98 2.16
C GLY A 274 -2.96 18.68 2.76
N ILE A 275 -3.23 17.56 2.11
CA ILE A 275 -2.61 16.28 2.43
C ILE A 275 -1.21 16.28 1.83
N VAL A 276 -0.18 16.19 2.69
CA VAL A 276 1.23 16.20 2.27
C VAL A 276 1.85 14.84 2.53
N SER A 277 2.44 14.28 1.49
CA SER A 277 3.16 13.03 1.49
C SER A 277 4.52 13.21 0.85
N GLU A 278 5.40 12.26 1.10
CA GLU A 278 6.68 12.15 0.43
C GLU A 278 6.83 10.75 -0.11
N ILE A 279 7.40 10.66 -1.32
CA ILE A 279 7.76 9.39 -1.93
C ILE A 279 9.26 9.34 -2.22
N THR A 280 9.85 8.16 -2.03
CA THR A 280 11.25 7.87 -2.31
C THR A 280 11.37 6.56 -3.11
N LEU A 281 12.19 6.54 -4.15
CA LEU A 281 12.51 5.32 -4.90
C LEU A 281 13.71 4.62 -4.25
N ILE A 282 13.47 3.52 -3.54
CA ILE A 282 14.48 2.86 -2.69
C ILE A 282 15.70 2.43 -3.52
N ASN A 283 15.45 1.81 -4.68
CA ASN A 283 16.50 1.27 -5.54
C ASN A 283 17.02 2.27 -6.58
N LYS A 284 16.55 3.54 -6.54
CA LYS A 284 16.85 4.56 -7.56
C LYS A 284 16.62 4.04 -8.99
N LYS A 285 15.59 3.22 -9.17
CA LYS A 285 15.11 2.70 -10.46
C LYS A 285 13.74 3.28 -10.77
N PRO A 286 13.36 3.41 -12.06
CA PRO A 286 12.01 3.80 -12.43
C PRO A 286 10.96 2.86 -11.84
N LEU A 287 9.85 3.43 -11.37
CA LEU A 287 8.67 2.69 -10.93
C LEU A 287 7.68 2.61 -12.10
N PHE A 288 7.34 1.41 -12.55
CA PHE A 288 6.39 1.20 -13.63
C PHE A 288 4.96 1.24 -13.10
N VAL A 289 4.16 2.16 -13.64
CA VAL A 289 2.78 2.47 -13.26
C VAL A 289 1.84 2.09 -14.39
N TYR A 290 0.79 1.35 -14.07
CA TYR A 290 -0.26 0.94 -15.01
C TYR A 290 -1.47 1.90 -14.96
N SER A 291 -2.33 1.82 -15.97
CA SER A 291 -3.51 2.69 -16.13
C SER A 291 -4.49 2.68 -14.95
N ASN A 292 -4.61 1.55 -14.25
CA ASN A 292 -5.43 1.38 -13.06
C ASN A 292 -4.77 1.90 -11.77
N GLY A 293 -3.56 2.45 -11.85
CA GLY A 293 -2.80 3.01 -10.73
C GLY A 293 -2.00 1.99 -9.92
N THR A 294 -2.01 0.71 -10.29
CA THR A 294 -1.08 -0.26 -9.72
C THR A 294 0.32 -0.04 -10.28
N TYR A 295 1.31 -0.55 -9.57
CA TYR A 295 2.72 -0.44 -9.96
C TYR A 295 3.48 -1.70 -9.60
N TYR A 296 4.51 -2.00 -10.40
CA TYR A 296 5.35 -3.19 -10.23
C TYR A 296 6.43 -2.95 -9.15
N GLU A 297 6.84 -4.03 -8.46
CA GLU A 297 7.78 -4.00 -7.33
C GLU A 297 7.42 -2.98 -6.23
N PRO A 298 6.41 -3.26 -5.40
CA PRO A 298 6.02 -2.33 -4.33
C PRO A 298 7.15 -1.99 -3.34
N THR A 299 8.13 -2.87 -3.18
CA THR A 299 9.34 -2.65 -2.38
C THR A 299 10.25 -1.55 -2.93
N SER A 300 10.07 -1.13 -4.18
CA SER A 300 10.86 -0.05 -4.79
C SER A 300 10.37 1.35 -4.40
N LEU A 301 9.22 1.47 -3.72
CA LEU A 301 8.61 2.75 -3.32
C LEU A 301 8.43 2.85 -1.80
N LEU A 302 9.06 3.85 -1.18
CA LEU A 302 8.83 4.22 0.21
C LEU A 302 7.86 5.40 0.30
N LEU A 303 6.83 5.24 1.13
CA LEU A 303 5.82 6.27 1.39
C LEU A 303 6.00 6.86 2.80
N SER A 304 6.05 8.19 2.86
CA SER A 304 6.20 8.97 4.10
C SER A 304 5.12 10.05 4.20
N GLY A 305 4.96 10.62 5.40
CA GLY A 305 3.93 11.61 5.66
C GLY A 305 2.54 10.99 5.67
N TYR A 306 1.57 11.64 5.02
CA TYR A 306 0.18 11.22 5.11
C TYR A 306 -0.04 9.83 4.53
N TRP A 307 0.57 9.51 3.39
CA TRP A 307 0.44 8.19 2.76
C TRP A 307 1.08 7.07 3.58
N GLY A 308 2.21 7.32 4.26
CA GLY A 308 2.76 6.33 5.20
C GLY A 308 1.81 6.00 6.36
N TRP A 309 0.95 6.96 6.74
CA TRP A 309 -0.08 6.79 7.75
C TRP A 309 -1.40 6.22 7.22
N SER A 310 -1.83 6.61 6.00
CA SER A 310 -3.15 6.30 5.45
C SER A 310 -3.22 5.04 4.59
N GLU A 311 -2.14 4.63 3.93
CA GLU A 311 -2.11 3.49 3.01
C GLU A 311 -2.03 2.17 3.79
N LYS A 312 -3.10 1.89 4.56
CA LYS A 312 -3.30 0.74 5.44
C LYS A 312 -4.55 -0.03 5.04
N ILE A 313 -4.72 -1.26 5.54
CA ILE A 313 -5.87 -2.12 5.21
C ILE A 313 -7.22 -1.43 5.48
N GLY A 314 -7.31 -0.58 6.51
CA GLY A 314 -8.53 0.16 6.82
C GLY A 314 -9.02 1.09 5.70
N TYR A 315 -8.12 1.55 4.81
CA TYR A 315 -8.42 2.43 3.67
C TYR A 315 -8.16 1.76 2.31
N LEU A 316 -7.95 0.45 2.28
CA LEU A 316 -7.71 -0.23 1.02
C LEU A 316 -8.98 -0.28 0.17
N LEU A 317 -8.82 0.05 -1.11
CA LEU A 317 -9.85 -0.08 -2.15
C LEU A 317 -9.38 -1.12 -3.18
N PRO A 318 -10.30 -1.84 -3.83
CA PRO A 318 -9.92 -2.79 -4.87
C PRO A 318 -9.32 -2.03 -6.07
N PHE A 319 -8.38 -2.65 -6.77
CA PHE A 319 -7.65 -2.00 -7.88
C PHE A 319 -8.53 -1.61 -9.06
N ASP A 320 -9.66 -2.29 -9.24
CA ASP A 320 -10.69 -1.99 -10.25
C ASP A 320 -11.71 -0.94 -9.77
N PHE A 321 -11.54 -0.38 -8.56
CA PHE A 321 -12.41 0.68 -8.06
C PHE A 321 -12.49 1.83 -9.05
N THR A 322 -13.71 2.17 -9.46
CA THR A 322 -13.97 3.25 -10.41
C THR A 322 -14.64 4.41 -9.68
N PRO A 323 -14.01 5.59 -9.61
CA PRO A 323 -14.59 6.73 -8.92
C PRO A 323 -15.85 7.21 -9.65
N ILE A 324 -16.94 7.38 -8.92
CA ILE A 324 -18.19 7.93 -9.46
C ILE A 324 -18.02 9.44 -9.54
N LYS A 325 -18.11 10.00 -10.76
CA LYS A 325 -18.25 11.45 -10.93
C LYS A 325 -19.68 11.82 -10.55
N TYR A 326 -19.87 12.41 -9.38
CA TYR A 326 -21.12 13.13 -9.10
C TYR A 326 -21.17 14.32 -10.07
N LYS A 327 -22.15 14.29 -10.98
CA LYS A 327 -22.47 15.42 -11.85
C LYS A 327 -23.04 16.56 -11.03
#